data_AF-A0A8D5U8Z9-F1
#
_entry.id   AF-A0A8D5U8Z9-F1
#
_cell.length_a   1.000
_cell.length_b   1.000
_cell.length_c   1.000
_cell.angle_alpha   90.00
_cell.angle_beta   90.00
_cell.angle_gamma   90.00
#
_symmetry.space_group_name_H-M   'P 1'
#
loop_
_entity.id
_entity.type
_entity.pdbx_description
1 polymer ?
#
loop_
_entity_poly.entity_id
_entity_poly.type
_entity_poly.pdbx_seq_one_letter_code
_entity_poly.pdbx_strand_id
1 'polypeptide(L)'
;MLSAGTSISLPYFEYSISMNMGESISKFLTYFISLSYIVALQFVIPIFVIPILGILLISIFFLKKHKSAKEEVELVSEKLDNRDLMILEAIKRGYKTLTEISTFTGLPKSTTYRRLRKLTALGYLNEDRGYGKVFYQFNVKAKKTKLSKKKITEGIVEGEDKGKSKKSNL
;
A
#
# COMPACT_ATOMS: atom_id res chain seq x y z
N MET A 1 73.34 10.63 -6.79
CA MET A 1 72.16 10.76 -5.90
C MET A 1 72.43 9.90 -4.68
N LEU A 2 72.65 10.52 -3.53
CA LEU A 2 73.07 9.86 -2.29
C LEU A 2 71.85 9.25 -1.59
N SER A 3 71.81 7.92 -1.50
CA SER A 3 70.84 7.20 -0.66
C SER A 3 71.35 7.23 0.78
N ALA A 4 70.77 8.08 1.62
CA ALA A 4 71.09 8.15 3.04
C ALA A 4 70.42 6.98 3.78
N GLY A 5 71.16 5.89 4.00
CA GLY A 5 70.74 4.82 4.89
C GLY A 5 71.05 5.19 6.34
N THR A 6 70.03 5.27 7.19
CA THR A 6 70.20 5.40 8.65
C THR A 6 70.26 4.01 9.27
N SER A 7 71.46 3.60 9.70
CA SER A 7 71.67 2.39 10.49
C SER A 7 71.64 2.72 11.98
N ILE A 8 70.75 2.09 12.74
CA ILE A 8 70.75 2.15 14.21
C ILE A 8 71.35 0.83 14.71
N SER A 9 72.53 0.90 15.34
CA SER A 9 73.19 -0.27 15.95
C SER A 9 72.84 -0.40 17.42
N LEU A 10 72.23 -1.51 17.82
CA LEU A 10 72.04 -1.89 19.22
C LEU A 10 73.17 -2.85 19.64
N PRO A 11 73.82 -2.67 20.81
CA PRO A 11 75.12 -3.27 21.13
C PRO A 11 75.12 -4.78 21.44
N TYR A 12 74.01 -5.50 21.30
CA TYR A 12 73.94 -6.93 21.70
C TYR A 12 73.27 -7.86 20.68
N PHE A 13 73.01 -7.41 19.46
CA PHE A 13 72.46 -8.29 18.42
C PHE A 13 72.87 -7.74 17.05
N GLU A 14 73.82 -8.40 16.37
CA GLU A 14 74.15 -8.12 14.96
C GLU A 14 73.00 -8.61 14.06
N TYR A 15 71.91 -7.85 14.06
CA TYR A 15 70.86 -7.99 13.06
C TYR A 15 70.58 -6.60 12.50
N SER A 16 71.29 -6.24 11.43
CA SER A 16 71.07 -5.01 10.68
C SER A 16 69.78 -5.16 9.86
N ILE A 17 68.66 -4.73 10.42
CA ILE A 17 67.42 -4.61 9.66
C ILE A 17 67.53 -3.38 8.77
N SER A 18 67.97 -3.56 7.53
CA SER A 18 67.77 -2.57 6.47
C SER A 18 66.28 -2.54 6.10
N MET A 19 65.48 -1.81 6.87
CA MET A 19 64.10 -1.52 6.47
C MET A 19 64.10 -0.47 5.36
N ASN A 20 63.70 -0.87 4.16
CA ASN A 20 63.44 0.07 3.07
C ASN A 20 62.17 0.87 3.40
N MET A 21 62.34 2.03 4.04
CA MET A 21 61.28 2.78 4.69
C MET A 21 60.13 3.18 3.73
N GLY A 22 60.43 3.37 2.45
CA GLY A 22 59.43 3.70 1.42
C GLY A 22 58.46 2.56 1.08
N GLU A 23 58.92 1.31 1.10
CA GLU A 23 58.07 0.15 0.84
C GLU A 23 57.17 -0.20 2.04
N SER A 24 57.66 0.03 3.26
CA SER A 24 56.88 -0.23 4.46
C SER A 24 55.73 0.77 4.63
N ILE A 25 55.98 2.07 4.42
CA ILE A 25 54.97 3.13 4.58
C ILE A 25 53.82 2.97 3.57
N SER A 26 54.14 2.64 2.32
CA SER A 26 53.13 2.41 1.28
C SER A 26 52.22 1.21 1.60
N LYS A 27 52.79 0.12 2.12
CA LYS A 27 52.03 -1.05 2.59
C LYS A 27 51.09 -0.69 3.74
N PHE A 28 51.55 0.08 4.73
CA PHE A 28 50.71 0.57 5.82
C PHE A 28 49.57 1.46 5.31
N LEU A 29 49.84 2.37 4.38
CA LEU A 29 48.82 3.22 3.77
C LEU A 29 47.78 2.39 3.03
N THR A 30 48.20 1.44 2.21
CA THR A 30 47.28 0.55 1.48
C THR A 30 46.44 -0.31 2.43
N TYR A 31 47.03 -0.78 3.54
CA TYR A 31 46.29 -1.49 4.57
C TYR A 31 45.22 -0.58 5.21
N PHE A 32 45.58 0.66 5.56
CA PHE A 32 44.66 1.62 6.15
C PHE A 32 43.49 1.98 5.21
N ILE A 33 43.78 2.15 3.92
CA ILE A 33 42.77 2.41 2.87
C ILE A 33 41.87 1.19 2.69
N SER A 34 42.42 -0.02 2.68
CA SER A 34 41.61 -1.25 2.59
C SER A 34 40.73 -1.44 3.82
N LEU A 35 41.22 -1.12 5.01
CA LEU A 35 40.50 -1.22 6.26
C LEU A 35 39.34 -0.21 6.32
N SER A 36 39.58 1.04 5.90
CA SER A 36 38.53 2.05 5.83
C SER A 36 37.45 1.68 4.80
N TYR A 37 37.84 1.06 3.68
CA TYR A 37 36.91 0.56 2.67
C TYR A 37 36.03 -0.57 3.19
N ILE A 38 36.59 -1.54 3.90
CA ILE A 38 35.84 -2.65 4.53
C ILE A 38 34.84 -2.10 5.56
N VAL A 39 35.26 -1.16 6.40
CA VAL A 39 34.39 -0.51 7.39
C VAL A 39 33.26 0.25 6.69
N ALA A 40 33.53 0.97 5.61
CA ALA A 40 32.50 1.67 4.84
C ALA A 40 31.47 0.72 4.22
N LEU A 41 31.90 -0.40 3.65
CA LEU A 41 31.02 -1.42 3.06
C LEU A 41 30.03 -2.01 4.08
N GLN A 42 30.44 -2.17 5.34
CA GLN A 42 29.59 -2.73 6.39
C GLN A 42 28.38 -1.83 6.71
N PHE A 43 28.46 -0.53 6.42
CA PHE A 43 27.36 0.42 6.62
C PHE A 43 26.50 0.61 5.37
N VAL A 44 27.07 0.44 4.17
CA VAL A 44 26.32 0.60 2.91
C VAL A 44 25.27 -0.50 2.76
N ILE A 45 25.63 -1.76 3.04
CA ILE A 45 24.72 -2.91 2.90
C ILE A 45 23.44 -2.77 3.75
N PRO A 46 23.49 -2.48 5.07
CA PRO A 46 22.27 -2.38 5.88
C PRO A 46 21.36 -1.21 5.49
N ILE A 47 21.92 -0.10 4.96
CA ILE A 47 21.12 1.04 4.48
C ILE A 47 20.13 0.62 3.39
N PHE A 48 20.49 -0.35 2.54
CA PHE A 48 19.60 -0.86 1.50
C PHE A 48 18.77 -2.06 1.96
N VAL A 49 19.33 -2.95 2.79
CA VAL A 49 18.62 -4.18 3.20
C VAL A 49 17.51 -3.90 4.22
N ILE A 50 17.75 -3.02 5.20
CA ILE A 50 16.77 -2.68 6.26
C ILE A 50 15.47 -2.10 5.70
N PRO A 51 15.45 -1.11 4.78
CA PRO A 51 14.20 -0.58 4.25
C PRO A 51 13.44 -1.60 3.40
N ILE A 52 14.14 -2.44 2.64
CA ILE A 52 13.51 -3.52 1.85
C ILE A 52 12.78 -4.49 2.79
N LEU A 53 13.44 -4.91 3.87
CA LEU A 53 12.85 -5.80 4.87
C LEU A 53 11.66 -5.13 5.59
N GLY A 54 11.79 -3.84 5.91
CA GLY A 54 10.73 -3.04 6.50
C GLY A 54 9.49 -2.94 5.61
N ILE A 55 9.65 -2.61 4.32
CA ILE A 55 8.56 -2.55 3.34
C ILE A 55 7.87 -3.91 3.22
N LEU A 56 8.63 -5.01 3.23
CA LEU A 56 8.10 -6.36 3.15
C LEU A 56 7.27 -6.73 4.40
N LEU A 57 7.73 -6.36 5.59
CA LEU A 57 6.99 -6.53 6.84
C LEU A 57 5.72 -5.66 6.89
N ILE A 58 5.80 -4.39 6.47
CA ILE A 58 4.63 -3.50 6.35
C ILE A 58 3.62 -4.13 5.37
N SER A 59 4.08 -4.62 4.21
CA SER A 59 3.20 -5.27 3.23
C SER A 59 2.46 -6.46 3.85
N ILE A 60 3.18 -7.37 4.51
CA ILE A 60 2.57 -8.53 5.20
C ILE A 60 1.58 -8.08 6.29
N PHE A 61 1.92 -7.06 7.07
CA PHE A 61 1.05 -6.53 8.11
C PHE A 61 -0.25 -5.96 7.54
N PHE A 62 -0.17 -5.23 6.43
CA PHE A 62 -1.35 -4.72 5.71
C PHE A 62 -2.18 -5.85 5.11
N LEU A 63 -1.55 -6.89 4.55
CA LEU A 63 -2.27 -8.07 4.07
C LEU A 63 -3.00 -8.80 5.21
N LYS A 64 -2.39 -8.93 6.39
CA LYS A 64 -3.01 -9.58 7.55
C LYS A 64 -4.20 -8.78 8.09
N LYS A 65 -4.10 -7.44 8.10
CA LYS A 65 -5.21 -6.55 8.52
C LYS A 65 -6.40 -6.59 7.55
N HIS A 66 -6.18 -6.90 6.28
CA HIS A 66 -7.24 -7.02 5.27
C HIS A 66 -7.83 -8.44 5.13
N LYS A 67 -7.25 -9.47 5.77
CA LYS A 67 -7.76 -10.85 5.69
C LYS A 67 -8.92 -11.15 6.65
N SER A 68 -9.14 -10.36 7.70
CA SER A 68 -10.30 -10.54 8.61
C SER A 68 -11.65 -10.12 8.00
N ALA A 69 -11.70 -9.77 6.72
CA ALA A 69 -12.93 -9.50 5.98
C ALA A 69 -12.93 -10.14 4.58
N LYS A 70 -12.10 -11.17 4.35
CA LYS A 70 -11.88 -11.73 3.00
C LYS A 70 -11.77 -13.26 2.97
N GLU A 71 -12.56 -13.92 3.81
CA GLU A 71 -12.78 -15.37 3.75
C GLU A 71 -14.29 -15.65 3.65
N GLU A 72 -14.98 -14.96 2.72
CA GLU A 72 -16.30 -15.37 2.19
C GLU A 72 -16.74 -14.46 1.01
N VAL A 73 -15.90 -14.12 0.02
CA VAL A 73 -16.42 -13.53 -1.24
C VAL A 73 -15.51 -13.89 -2.41
N GLU A 74 -15.33 -15.18 -2.64
CA GLU A 74 -15.45 -15.68 -4.00
C GLU A 74 -16.95 -15.95 -4.15
N LEU A 75 -17.65 -15.19 -4.99
CA LEU A 75 -18.93 -15.50 -5.64
C LEU A 75 -19.65 -14.20 -6.02
N VAL A 76 -19.72 -14.01 -7.33
CA VAL A 76 -20.71 -13.20 -8.04
C VAL A 76 -20.52 -11.69 -7.91
N SER A 77 -20.12 -11.09 -9.03
CA SER A 77 -20.49 -9.72 -9.41
C SER A 77 -22.02 -9.58 -9.40
N GLU A 78 -22.62 -9.54 -8.21
CA GLU A 78 -24.07 -9.50 -8.06
C GLU A 78 -24.51 -8.06 -8.27
N LYS A 79 -25.06 -7.79 -9.47
CA LYS A 79 -25.70 -6.53 -9.81
C LYS A 79 -26.78 -6.24 -8.76
N LEU A 80 -26.89 -4.98 -8.32
CA LEU A 80 -27.98 -4.59 -7.42
C LEU A 80 -29.32 -4.82 -8.10
N ASP A 81 -30.21 -5.51 -7.38
CA ASP A 81 -31.60 -5.73 -7.77
C ASP A 81 -32.44 -4.48 -7.42
N ASN A 82 -33.61 -4.32 -8.04
CA ASN A 82 -34.55 -3.22 -7.75
C ASN A 82 -34.95 -3.20 -6.26
N ARG A 83 -35.11 -4.38 -5.66
CA ARG A 83 -35.39 -4.52 -4.22
C ARG A 83 -34.23 -4.05 -3.34
N ASP A 84 -32.99 -4.25 -3.80
CA ASP A 84 -31.80 -3.76 -3.09
C ASP A 84 -31.79 -2.21 -3.11
N LEU A 85 -32.16 -1.60 -4.25
CA LEU A 85 -32.28 -0.14 -4.38
C LEU A 85 -33.36 0.45 -3.46
N MET A 86 -34.51 -0.21 -3.33
CA MET A 86 -35.58 0.22 -2.42
C MET A 86 -35.11 0.26 -0.96
N ILE A 87 -34.32 -0.72 -0.52
CA ILE A 87 -33.75 -0.72 0.85
C ILE A 87 -32.77 0.43 1.04
N LEU A 88 -31.90 0.67 0.06
CA LEU A 88 -30.97 1.80 0.12
C LEU A 88 -31.72 3.14 0.15
N GLU A 89 -32.82 3.25 -0.59
CA GLU A 89 -33.68 4.43 -0.54
C GLU A 89 -34.32 4.64 0.83
N ALA A 90 -34.84 3.57 1.45
CA ALA A 90 -35.39 3.62 2.80
C ALA A 90 -34.36 4.17 3.81
N ILE A 91 -33.13 3.64 3.77
CA ILE A 91 -32.06 4.08 4.65
C ILE A 91 -31.64 5.53 4.34
N LYS A 92 -31.68 5.93 3.07
CA LYS A 92 -31.42 7.32 2.65
C LYS A 92 -32.45 8.29 3.20
N ARG A 93 -33.71 7.87 3.33
CA ARG A 93 -34.79 8.63 3.95
C ARG A 93 -34.74 8.64 5.48
N GLY A 94 -33.84 7.86 6.09
CA GLY A 94 -33.58 7.90 7.53
C GLY A 94 -34.16 6.74 8.33
N TYR A 95 -34.77 5.74 7.68
CA TYR A 95 -35.20 4.51 8.35
C TYR A 95 -33.99 3.65 8.72
N LYS A 96 -33.87 3.26 9.99
CA LYS A 96 -32.64 2.62 10.51
C LYS A 96 -32.84 1.19 10.93
N THR A 97 -34.05 0.80 11.32
CA THR A 97 -34.31 -0.55 11.84
C THR A 97 -34.93 -1.46 10.78
N LEU A 98 -34.76 -2.78 10.94
CA LEU A 98 -35.33 -3.78 10.03
C LEU A 98 -36.85 -3.58 9.86
N THR A 99 -37.56 -3.33 10.95
CA THR A 99 -39.01 -3.14 10.96
C THR A 99 -39.40 -1.89 10.18
N GLU A 100 -38.76 -0.75 10.45
CA GLU A 100 -39.02 0.50 9.73
C GLU A 100 -38.79 0.36 8.21
N ILE A 101 -37.66 -0.24 7.84
CA ILE A 101 -37.28 -0.43 6.44
C ILE A 101 -38.27 -1.38 5.75
N SER A 102 -38.68 -2.46 6.41
CA SER A 102 -39.67 -3.41 5.89
C SER A 102 -41.04 -2.74 5.68
N THR A 103 -41.50 -1.96 6.65
CA THR A 103 -42.77 -1.22 6.53
C THR A 103 -42.73 -0.20 5.40
N PHE A 104 -41.63 0.55 5.27
CA PHE A 104 -41.51 1.55 4.21
C PHE A 104 -41.41 0.94 2.80
N THR A 105 -40.64 -0.15 2.66
CA THR A 105 -40.44 -0.80 1.35
C THR A 105 -41.58 -1.72 0.93
N GLY A 106 -42.49 -2.07 1.85
CA GLY A 106 -43.54 -3.06 1.62
C GLY A 106 -43.01 -4.50 1.47
N LEU A 107 -41.72 -4.72 1.74
CA LEU A 107 -41.10 -6.04 1.63
C LEU A 107 -41.29 -6.84 2.92
N PRO A 108 -41.52 -8.17 2.86
CA PRO A 108 -41.57 -9.02 4.05
C PRO A 108 -40.28 -8.94 4.87
N LYS A 109 -40.38 -8.97 6.20
CA LYS A 109 -39.23 -8.84 7.12
C LYS A 109 -38.09 -9.82 6.81
N SER A 110 -38.40 -11.06 6.45
CA SER A 110 -37.40 -12.07 6.07
C SER A 110 -36.65 -11.67 4.80
N THR A 111 -37.36 -11.19 3.79
CA THR A 111 -36.78 -10.66 2.54
C THR A 111 -35.90 -9.44 2.84
N THR A 112 -36.40 -8.48 3.62
CA THR A 112 -35.66 -7.28 4.01
C THR A 112 -34.37 -7.63 4.75
N TYR A 113 -34.43 -8.59 5.68
CA TYR A 113 -33.25 -9.07 6.41
C TYR A 113 -32.20 -9.68 5.48
N ARG A 114 -32.60 -10.58 4.57
CA ARG A 114 -31.67 -11.19 3.59
C ARG A 114 -30.98 -10.13 2.74
N ARG A 115 -31.73 -9.11 2.33
CA ARG A 115 -31.25 -8.02 1.46
C ARG A 115 -30.34 -7.05 2.21
N LEU A 116 -30.65 -6.71 3.46
CA LEU A 116 -29.78 -5.95 4.35
C LEU A 116 -28.46 -6.68 4.59
N ARG A 117 -28.50 -7.98 4.92
CA ARG A 117 -27.29 -8.80 5.09
C ARG A 117 -26.42 -8.82 3.83
N LYS A 118 -27.04 -8.98 2.65
CA LYS A 118 -26.34 -8.88 1.36
C LYS A 118 -25.70 -7.50 1.18
N LEU A 119 -26.43 -6.41 1.40
CA LEU A 119 -25.92 -5.05 1.23
C LEU A 119 -24.81 -4.70 2.24
N THR A 120 -24.85 -5.24 3.45
CA THR A 120 -23.77 -5.15 4.45
C THR A 120 -22.54 -5.93 4.01
N ALA A 121 -22.72 -7.18 3.51
CA ALA A 121 -21.62 -7.99 2.99
C ALA A 121 -20.93 -7.33 1.78
N LEU A 122 -21.71 -6.68 0.91
CA LEU A 122 -21.20 -5.88 -0.21
C LEU A 122 -20.58 -4.54 0.21
N GLY A 123 -20.62 -4.18 1.50
CA GLY A 123 -20.02 -2.97 2.05
C GLY A 123 -20.79 -1.68 1.76
N TYR A 124 -22.05 -1.74 1.32
CA TYR A 124 -22.88 -0.55 1.16
C TYR A 124 -23.37 0.01 2.50
N LEU A 125 -23.60 -0.89 3.45
CA LEU A 125 -24.18 -0.59 4.75
C LEU A 125 -23.24 -1.07 5.88
N ASN A 126 -23.36 -0.42 7.02
CA ASN A 126 -22.81 -0.87 8.30
C ASN A 126 -23.96 -1.24 9.24
N GLU A 127 -23.76 -2.31 10.00
CA GLU A 127 -24.65 -2.75 11.07
C GLU A 127 -24.09 -2.29 12.42
N ASP A 128 -24.84 -1.45 13.12
CA ASP A 128 -24.53 -1.02 14.49
C ASP A 128 -25.55 -1.62 15.45
N ARG A 129 -25.07 -2.12 16.60
CA ARG A 129 -25.95 -2.62 17.67
C ARG A 129 -25.93 -1.65 18.83
N GLY A 130 -27.10 -1.12 19.17
CA GLY A 130 -27.26 -0.17 20.26
C GLY A 130 -28.60 -0.37 20.96
N TYR A 131 -28.64 -0.26 22.29
CA TYR A 131 -29.88 -0.34 23.08
C TYR A 131 -30.73 -1.59 22.77
N GLY A 132 -30.07 -2.74 22.53
CA GLY A 132 -30.75 -4.00 22.19
C GLY A 132 -31.37 -4.05 20.79
N LYS A 133 -31.12 -3.06 19.94
CA LYS A 133 -31.64 -2.98 18.56
C LYS A 133 -30.49 -2.94 17.55
N VAL A 134 -30.80 -3.39 16.33
CA VAL A 134 -29.89 -3.36 15.18
C VAL A 134 -30.26 -2.17 14.30
N PHE A 135 -29.27 -1.33 14.00
CA PHE A 135 -29.39 -0.16 13.15
C PHE A 135 -28.52 -0.29 11.91
N TYR A 136 -29.02 0.18 10.78
CA TYR A 136 -28.32 0.16 9.50
C TYR A 136 -28.02 1.58 9.04
N GLN A 137 -26.77 1.82 8.64
CA GLN A 137 -26.31 3.12 8.15
C GLN A 137 -25.46 2.97 6.91
N PHE A 138 -25.39 4.00 6.05
CA PHE A 138 -24.52 3.97 4.89
C PHE A 138 -23.05 3.93 5.28
N ASN A 139 -22.29 3.04 4.64
CA ASN A 139 -20.84 3.04 4.79
C ASN A 139 -20.24 4.20 3.99
N VAL A 140 -19.81 5.25 4.69
CA VAL A 140 -19.22 6.47 4.09
C VAL A 140 -17.98 6.16 3.24
N LYS A 141 -17.28 5.03 3.49
CA LYS A 141 -16.12 4.60 2.69
C LYS A 141 -16.52 4.15 1.28
N ALA A 142 -17.71 3.58 1.08
CA ALA A 142 -18.17 3.12 -0.24
C ALA A 142 -18.57 4.26 -1.19
N LYS A 143 -18.93 5.44 -0.65
CA LYS A 143 -19.36 6.60 -1.45
C LYS A 143 -18.23 7.21 -2.30
N LYS A 144 -17.00 7.25 -1.79
CA LYS A 144 -15.85 7.86 -2.50
C LYS A 144 -15.47 7.09 -3.76
N THR A 145 -15.56 5.76 -3.75
CA THR A 145 -15.15 4.90 -4.88
C THR A 145 -16.13 4.94 -6.05
N LYS A 146 -17.43 5.16 -5.79
CA LYS A 146 -18.48 5.17 -6.84
C LYS A 146 -18.73 6.55 -7.46
N LEU A 147 -18.60 7.63 -6.68
CA LEU A 147 -18.74 9.00 -7.21
C LEU A 147 -17.59 9.35 -8.17
N SER A 148 -16.38 8.85 -7.91
CA SER A 148 -15.23 9.02 -8.81
C SER A 148 -15.43 8.29 -10.15
N LYS A 149 -16.02 7.09 -10.16
CA LYS A 149 -16.34 6.37 -11.40
C LYS A 149 -17.45 7.04 -12.22
N LYS A 150 -18.53 7.52 -11.58
CA LYS A 150 -19.63 8.20 -12.29
C LYS A 150 -19.18 9.47 -13.04
N LYS A 151 -18.27 10.24 -12.44
CA LYS A 151 -17.72 11.46 -13.05
C LYS A 151 -16.80 11.18 -14.25
N ILE A 152 -16.20 9.99 -14.31
CA ILE A 152 -15.36 9.57 -15.45
C ILE A 152 -16.24 9.10 -16.61
N THR A 153 -17.33 8.36 -16.36
CA THR A 153 -18.23 7.91 -17.44
C THR A 153 -19.06 9.04 -18.05
N GLU A 154 -19.48 10.04 -17.27
CA GLU A 154 -20.23 11.20 -17.80
C GLU A 154 -19.33 12.20 -18.56
N GLY A 155 -18.02 12.25 -18.26
CA GLY A 155 -17.06 13.12 -18.97
C GLY A 155 -16.49 12.55 -20.28
N ILE A 156 -16.72 11.26 -20.57
CA ILE A 156 -16.21 10.61 -21.80
C ILE A 156 -17.23 10.69 -22.96
N VAL A 157 -18.52 10.88 -22.67
CA VAL A 157 -19.58 10.86 -23.70
C VAL A 157 -19.73 12.20 -24.44
N GLU A 158 -19.17 13.30 -23.92
CA GLU A 158 -19.32 14.65 -24.53
C GLU A 158 -18.21 15.02 -25.53
N GLY A 159 -17.24 14.13 -25.78
CA GLY A 159 -16.02 14.45 -26.52
C GLY A 159 -15.89 13.89 -27.95
N GLU A 160 -16.87 13.15 -28.46
CA GLU A 160 -16.70 12.42 -29.72
C GLU A 160 -17.91 12.56 -30.67
N ASP A 161 -18.19 13.78 -31.14
CA ASP A 161 -18.76 13.96 -32.48
C ASP A 161 -18.55 15.39 -33.01
N LYS A 162 -17.49 15.59 -33.80
CA LYS A 162 -17.47 16.61 -34.87
C LYS A 162 -16.71 16.08 -36.09
N GLY A 163 -17.44 15.30 -36.89
CA GLY A 163 -17.63 15.54 -38.33
C GLY A 163 -16.43 15.95 -39.18
N LYS A 164 -15.87 14.98 -39.91
CA LYS A 164 -15.20 15.17 -41.21
C LYS A 164 -16.24 15.26 -42.34
N SER A 165 -15.86 15.97 -43.42
CA SER A 165 -16.51 16.10 -44.74
C SER A 165 -17.39 17.36 -44.86
N LYS A 166 -17.26 18.26 -45.85
CA LYS A 166 -17.04 18.03 -47.28
C LYS A 166 -16.60 19.32 -48.00
N LYS A 167 -15.67 19.20 -48.96
CA LYS A 167 -15.42 20.16 -50.06
C LYS A 167 -16.67 20.29 -50.95
N SER A 168 -16.97 21.49 -51.46
CA SER A 168 -17.24 21.76 -52.88
C SER A 168 -17.71 23.21 -53.11
N ASN A 169 -17.03 23.89 -54.04
CA ASN A 169 -17.49 24.88 -55.04
C ASN A 169 -18.95 25.37 -54.91
N LEU A 170 -19.23 26.67 -54.92
CA LEU A 170 -19.03 27.63 -56.01
C LEU A 170 -19.06 29.05 -55.44
#